data_AF-A0A285V037-F1
#
_entry.id   AF-A0A285V037-F1
#
_cell.length_a   1.000
_cell.length_b   1.000
_cell.length_c   1.000
_cell.angle_alpha   90.00
_cell.angle_beta   90.00
_cell.angle_gamma   90.00
#
_symmetry.space_group_name_H-M   'P 1'
#
loop_
_entity.id
_entity.type
_entity.pdbx_description
1 polymer ?
#
loop_
_entity_poly.entity_id
_entity_poly.type
_entity_poly.pdbx_seq_one_letter_code
_entity_poly.pdbx_strand_id
1 'polypeptide(L)'
;MGGSGVIDNFLGVFTSYIDSGFGLLGGEVAFIATTLIVIDVTLAALFWSWGADDDIIARLVKKTLFVGAFAYIIDNWNNLARIIFESFAGLGLKGSGTGFSTADLLRPGRVAQVGLDAARPLLESISDLMGWVAFFENFIQIACLLFAWALVLLAFFILAIQLFVTLIEFKLTVLAGFVLIPFGLFGKTVRRRMI
;
A
#
# COMPACT_ATOMS: atom_id res chain seq x y z
N MET A 1 -8.77 -28.39 -1.36
CA MET A 1 -8.28 -27.49 -0.29
C MET A 1 -6.78 -27.70 -0.18
N GLY A 2 -5.93 -26.69 -0.43
CA GLY A 2 -4.49 -26.84 -0.15
C GLY A 2 -3.45 -26.04 -0.97
N GLY A 3 -3.82 -25.23 -1.97
CA GLY A 3 -2.83 -24.60 -2.87
C GLY A 3 -2.43 -23.14 -2.60
N SER A 4 -3.31 -22.32 -2.00
CA SER A 4 -3.05 -20.88 -1.79
C SER A 4 -2.33 -20.57 -0.47
N GLY A 5 -2.10 -21.58 0.37
CA GLY A 5 -1.68 -21.40 1.76
C GLY A 5 -0.29 -20.82 1.93
N VAL A 6 0.66 -21.06 1.00
CA VAL A 6 2.05 -20.58 1.18
C VAL A 6 2.15 -19.07 0.96
N ILE A 7 1.51 -18.55 -0.10
CA ILE A 7 1.52 -17.11 -0.40
C ILE A 7 0.70 -16.35 0.65
N ASP A 8 -0.49 -16.84 1.01
CA ASP A 8 -1.32 -16.22 2.04
C ASP A 8 -0.65 -16.26 3.43
N ASN A 9 0.06 -17.35 3.75
CA ASN A 9 0.83 -17.46 4.99
C ASN A 9 2.06 -16.55 4.98
N PHE A 10 2.79 -16.48 3.86
CA PHE A 10 3.91 -15.54 3.73
C PHE A 10 3.45 -14.09 3.85
N LEU A 11 2.33 -13.72 3.24
CA LEU A 11 1.71 -12.41 3.39
C LEU A 11 1.27 -12.14 4.83
N GLY A 12 0.70 -13.14 5.50
CA GLY A 12 0.32 -13.05 6.91
C GLY A 12 1.53 -12.81 7.81
N VAL A 13 2.61 -13.58 7.62
CA VAL A 13 3.88 -13.43 8.35
C VAL A 13 4.50 -12.07 8.04
N PHE A 14 4.59 -11.68 6.77
CA PHE A 14 5.15 -10.39 6.37
C PHE A 14 4.35 -9.21 6.93
N THR A 15 3.02 -9.27 6.84
CA THR A 15 2.13 -8.25 7.41
C THR A 15 2.31 -8.15 8.92
N SER A 16 2.40 -9.28 9.61
CA SER A 16 2.67 -9.34 11.05
C SER A 16 4.05 -8.74 11.41
N TYR A 17 5.09 -8.97 10.62
CA TYR A 17 6.41 -8.37 10.81
C TYR A 17 6.43 -6.86 10.55
N ILE A 18 5.68 -6.38 9.56
CA ILE A 18 5.58 -4.93 9.31
C ILE A 18 4.78 -4.25 10.42
N ASP A 19 3.65 -4.84 10.82
CA ASP A 19 2.79 -4.26 11.86
C ASP A 19 3.51 -4.26 13.23
N SER A 20 4.34 -5.28 13.50
CA SER A 20 5.25 -5.27 14.66
C SER A 20 6.35 -4.22 14.54
N GLY A 21 6.88 -4.00 13.32
CA GLY A 21 7.82 -2.90 13.03
C GLY A 21 7.23 -1.51 13.32
N PHE A 22 5.97 -1.26 12.96
CA PHE A 22 5.27 -0.03 13.35
C PHE A 22 5.11 0.09 14.87
N GLY A 23 4.77 -1.02 15.56
CA GLY A 23 4.66 -1.03 17.02
C GLY A 23 5.99 -0.76 17.73
N LEU A 24 7.09 -1.32 17.22
CA LEU A 24 8.44 -1.11 17.76
C LEU A 24 8.93 0.33 17.54
N LEU A 25 8.75 0.85 16.32
CA LEU A 25 9.20 2.20 15.96
C LEU A 25 8.27 3.30 16.50
N GLY A 26 7.03 2.97 16.85
CA GLY A 26 6.03 3.94 17.30
C GLY A 26 6.48 4.79 18.48
N GLY A 27 7.07 4.15 19.50
CA GLY A 27 7.55 4.83 20.70
C GLY A 27 8.72 5.77 20.44
N GLU A 28 9.71 5.33 19.64
CA GLU A 28 10.88 6.13 19.30
C GLU A 28 10.53 7.30 18.38
N VAL A 29 9.68 7.08 17.37
CA VAL A 29 9.19 8.14 16.48
C VAL A 29 8.37 9.16 17.25
N ALA A 30 7.50 8.72 18.18
CA ALA A 30 6.74 9.62 19.05
C ALA A 30 7.69 10.44 19.95
N PHE A 31 8.71 9.81 20.54
CA PHE A 31 9.70 10.51 21.36
C PHE A 31 10.48 11.57 20.56
N ILE A 32 10.97 11.22 19.36
CA ILE A 32 11.66 12.16 18.47
C ILE A 32 10.71 13.29 18.07
N ALA A 33 9.47 12.98 17.69
CA ALA A 33 8.47 13.98 17.33
C ALA A 33 8.17 14.94 18.50
N THR A 34 7.90 14.42 19.70
CA THR A 34 7.66 15.24 20.90
C THR A 34 8.86 16.13 21.20
N THR A 35 10.08 15.59 21.13
CA THR A 35 11.31 16.36 21.35
C THR A 35 11.45 17.48 20.33
N LEU A 36 11.26 17.18 19.04
CA LEU A 36 11.31 18.16 17.96
C LEU A 36 10.22 19.23 18.09
N ILE A 37 9.01 18.83 18.49
CA ILE A 37 7.89 19.75 18.78
C ILE A 37 8.25 20.68 19.94
N VAL A 38 8.77 20.14 21.05
CA VAL A 38 9.18 20.93 22.22
C VAL A 38 10.24 21.95 21.80
N ILE A 39 11.27 21.54 21.07
CA ILE A 39 12.32 22.45 20.57
C ILE A 39 11.71 23.57 19.71
N ASP A 40 10.83 23.23 18.77
CA ASP A 40 10.21 24.19 17.86
C ASP A 40 9.28 25.19 18.59
N VAL A 41 8.52 24.72 19.58
CA VAL A 41 7.68 25.58 20.44
C VAL A 41 8.54 26.46 21.36
N THR A 42 9.59 25.93 21.98
CA THR A 42 10.52 26.69 22.84
C THR A 42 11.23 27.78 22.05
N LEU A 43 11.73 27.47 20.85
CA LEU A 43 12.35 28.46 19.97
C LEU A 43 11.33 29.52 19.54
N ALA A 44 10.11 29.14 19.17
CA ALA A 44 9.06 30.10 18.84
C ALA A 44 8.76 31.06 20.00
N ALA A 45 8.65 30.53 21.22
CA ALA A 45 8.44 31.34 22.43
C ALA A 45 9.61 32.30 22.71
N LEU A 46 10.86 31.83 22.56
CA LEU A 46 12.06 32.66 22.74
C LEU A 46 12.16 33.79 21.69
N PHE A 47 11.83 33.50 20.43
CA PHE A 47 11.79 34.51 19.38
C PHE A 47 10.65 35.52 19.58
N TRP A 48 9.51 35.09 20.11
CA TRP A 48 8.40 35.99 20.43
C TRP A 48 8.67 36.84 21.67
N SER A 49 9.44 36.36 22.65
CA SER A 49 9.83 37.18 23.81
C SER A 49 10.73 38.38 23.46
N TRP A 50 11.33 38.38 22.26
CA TRP A 50 12.17 39.48 21.76
C TRP A 50 11.45 40.43 20.76
N GLY A 51 10.24 40.12 20.30
CA GLY A 51 9.49 40.94 19.33
C GLY A 51 8.28 41.61 19.98
N ALA A 52 8.28 42.94 20.06
CA ALA A 52 7.35 43.70 20.90
C ALA A 52 5.94 43.98 20.31
N ASP A 53 5.63 43.63 19.05
CA ASP A 53 4.47 44.28 18.39
C ASP A 53 3.61 43.42 17.42
N ASP A 54 3.57 42.09 17.54
CA ASP A 54 2.79 41.28 16.57
C ASP A 54 1.92 40.18 17.19
N ASP A 55 0.60 40.30 16.94
CA ASP A 55 -0.52 39.35 17.09
C ASP A 55 -0.19 37.95 17.65
N ILE A 56 0.19 37.91 18.92
CA ILE A 56 0.74 36.74 19.60
C ILE A 56 -0.29 35.60 19.63
N ILE A 57 -1.56 35.93 19.84
CA ILE A 57 -2.66 34.95 19.92
C ILE A 57 -2.88 34.27 18.57
N ALA A 58 -2.93 35.01 17.47
CA ALA A 58 -3.11 34.44 16.14
C ALA A 58 -1.96 33.51 15.73
N ARG A 59 -0.72 33.86 16.10
CA ARG A 59 0.48 33.04 15.86
C ARG A 59 0.50 31.78 16.72
N LEU A 60 0.13 31.88 17.99
CA LEU A 60 0.00 30.74 18.91
C LEU A 60 -1.05 29.75 18.43
N VAL A 61 -2.26 30.21 18.08
CA VAL A 61 -3.33 29.34 17.58
C VAL A 61 -2.89 28.59 16.32
N LYS A 62 -2.26 29.29 15.37
CA LYS A 62 -1.76 28.67 14.14
C LYS A 62 -0.68 27.62 14.41
N LYS A 63 0.22 27.89 15.36
CA LYS A 63 1.31 26.97 15.71
C LYS A 63 0.79 25.76 16.48
N THR A 64 -0.12 25.94 17.43
CA THR A 64 -0.77 24.88 18.20
C THR A 64 -1.62 23.98 17.30
N LEU A 65 -2.38 24.55 16.37
CA LEU A 65 -3.14 23.75 15.40
C LEU A 65 -2.22 22.96 14.46
N PHE A 66 -1.11 23.55 14.01
CA PHE A 66 -0.12 22.86 13.18
C PHE A 66 0.52 21.69 13.94
N VAL A 67 1.04 21.94 15.13
CA VAL A 67 1.65 20.91 15.98
C VAL A 67 0.64 19.83 16.38
N GLY A 68 -0.58 20.23 16.77
CA GLY A 68 -1.65 19.31 17.17
C GLY A 68 -2.13 18.43 16.01
N ALA A 69 -2.22 18.96 14.80
CA ALA A 69 -2.53 18.16 13.61
C ALA A 69 -1.45 17.12 13.32
N PHE A 70 -0.17 17.47 13.47
CA PHE A 70 0.93 16.52 13.31
C PHE A 70 0.97 15.46 14.41
N ALA A 71 0.72 15.85 15.67
CA ALA A 71 0.61 14.93 16.78
C ALA A 71 -0.51 13.90 16.53
N TYR A 72 -1.67 14.36 16.07
CA TYR A 72 -2.78 13.48 15.69
C TYR A 72 -2.42 12.51 14.57
N ILE A 73 -1.72 12.99 13.52
CA ILE A 73 -1.29 12.16 12.39
C ILE A 73 -0.29 11.08 12.82
N ILE A 74 0.66 11.40 13.70
CA ILE A 74 1.65 10.44 14.21
C ILE A 74 0.97 9.39 15.07
N ASP A 75 0.09 9.81 15.97
CA ASP A 75 -0.63 8.93 16.89
C ASP A 75 -1.58 7.96 16.15
N ASN A 76 -2.19 8.41 15.06
CA ASN A 76 -3.16 7.63 14.28
C ASN A 76 -2.59 7.09 12.96
N TRP A 77 -1.28 7.11 12.77
CA TRP A 77 -0.64 6.83 11.47
C TRP A 77 -1.02 5.48 10.89
N ASN A 78 -1.04 4.42 11.70
CA ASN A 78 -1.38 3.07 11.26
C ASN A 78 -2.83 3.01 10.72
N ASN A 79 -3.77 3.65 11.41
CA ASN A 79 -5.16 3.70 11.00
C ASN A 79 -5.34 4.54 9.72
N LEU A 80 -4.69 5.70 9.63
CA LEU A 80 -4.70 6.54 8.42
C LEU A 80 -4.12 5.80 7.21
N ALA A 81 -2.97 5.13 7.38
CA ALA A 81 -2.36 4.34 6.31
C ALA A 81 -3.28 3.23 5.80
N ARG A 82 -3.98 2.56 6.74
CA ARG A 82 -4.98 1.53 6.40
C ARG A 82 -6.16 2.11 5.61
N ILE A 83 -6.71 3.24 6.03
CA ILE A 83 -7.82 3.91 5.33
C ILE A 83 -7.40 4.31 3.91
N ILE A 84 -6.21 4.88 3.75
CA ILE A 84 -5.68 5.27 2.44
C ILE A 84 -5.56 4.04 1.53
N PHE A 85 -5.01 2.95 2.07
CA PHE A 85 -4.82 1.70 1.35
C PHE A 85 -6.16 1.06 0.93
N GLU A 86 -7.12 0.96 1.85
CA GLU A 86 -8.47 0.47 1.58
C GLU A 86 -9.19 1.35 0.54
N SER A 87 -8.95 2.65 0.56
CA SER A 87 -9.51 3.60 -0.42
C SER A 87 -8.91 3.40 -1.82
N PHE A 88 -7.60 3.21 -1.94
CA PHE A 88 -6.96 2.90 -3.22
C PHE A 88 -7.41 1.55 -3.77
N ALA A 89 -7.52 0.53 -2.93
CA ALA A 89 -8.08 -0.76 -3.33
C ALA A 89 -9.54 -0.62 -3.81
N GLY A 90 -10.36 0.17 -3.09
CA GLY A 90 -11.75 0.44 -3.48
C GLY A 90 -11.89 1.23 -4.79
N LEU A 91 -11.02 2.22 -5.03
CA LEU A 91 -10.97 2.95 -6.31
C LEU A 91 -10.49 2.06 -7.45
N GLY A 92 -9.52 1.17 -7.21
CA GLY A 92 -9.04 0.18 -8.17
C GLY A 92 -10.15 -0.76 -8.64
N LEU A 93 -11.03 -1.19 -7.74
CA LEU A 93 -12.20 -2.01 -8.10
C LEU A 93 -13.23 -1.25 -8.94
N LYS A 94 -13.54 -0.01 -8.55
CA LYS A 94 -14.45 0.84 -9.33
C LYS A 94 -13.96 1.07 -10.75
N GLY A 95 -12.64 1.22 -10.95
CA GLY A 95 -12.02 1.40 -12.27
C GLY A 95 -11.84 0.09 -13.06
N SER A 96 -11.68 -1.04 -12.39
CA SER A 96 -11.45 -2.34 -13.02
C SER A 96 -12.72 -2.95 -13.64
N GLY A 97 -13.92 -2.58 -13.16
CA GLY A 97 -15.19 -3.11 -13.67
C GLY A 97 -15.41 -4.62 -13.41
N THR A 98 -14.52 -5.26 -12.66
CA THR A 98 -14.59 -6.68 -12.30
C THR A 98 -15.35 -6.88 -10.99
N GLY A 99 -16.05 -8.00 -10.84
CA GLY A 99 -16.79 -8.35 -9.62
C GLY A 99 -15.92 -8.75 -8.41
N PHE A 100 -14.64 -8.36 -8.40
CA PHE A 100 -13.74 -8.65 -7.28
C PHE A 100 -14.10 -7.82 -6.04
N SER A 101 -13.95 -8.39 -4.84
CA SER A 101 -14.04 -7.63 -3.59
C SER A 101 -12.67 -7.06 -3.19
N THR A 102 -12.63 -6.02 -2.37
CA THR A 102 -11.37 -5.39 -1.92
C THR A 102 -10.49 -6.40 -1.22
N ALA A 103 -11.07 -7.30 -0.43
CA ALA A 103 -10.37 -8.36 0.27
C ALA A 103 -9.65 -9.37 -0.67
N ASP A 104 -10.06 -9.44 -1.93
CA ASP A 104 -9.58 -10.45 -2.88
C ASP A 104 -8.40 -9.96 -3.70
N LEU A 105 -8.38 -8.66 -4.02
CA LEU A 105 -7.20 -8.00 -4.58
C LEU A 105 -6.02 -8.04 -3.61
N LEU A 106 -6.31 -7.96 -2.30
CA LEU A 106 -5.30 -8.02 -1.25
C LEU A 106 -4.72 -9.42 -1.03
N ARG A 107 -5.27 -10.42 -1.72
CA ARG A 107 -4.82 -11.82 -1.69
C ARG A 107 -4.30 -12.21 -3.08
N PRO A 108 -2.99 -12.05 -3.36
CA PRO A 108 -2.41 -12.46 -4.63
C PRO A 108 -2.63 -13.96 -4.93
N GLY A 109 -2.81 -14.81 -3.91
CA GLY A 109 -3.20 -16.21 -4.09
C GLY A 109 -4.59 -16.40 -4.73
N ARG A 110 -5.55 -15.52 -4.48
CA ARG A 110 -6.88 -15.52 -5.12
C ARG A 110 -6.81 -15.06 -6.58
N VAL A 111 -5.94 -14.10 -6.89
CA VAL A 111 -5.69 -13.64 -8.26
C VAL A 111 -5.13 -14.78 -9.14
N ALA A 112 -4.21 -15.58 -8.60
CA ALA A 112 -3.69 -16.77 -9.28
C ALA A 112 -4.77 -17.84 -9.53
N GLN A 113 -5.70 -18.04 -8.58
CA GLN A 113 -6.83 -18.97 -8.76
C GLN A 113 -7.79 -18.50 -9.85
N VAL A 114 -8.08 -17.21 -9.93
CA VAL A 114 -8.92 -16.67 -11.01
C VAL A 114 -8.24 -16.79 -12.38
N GLY A 115 -6.90 -16.68 -12.44
CA GLY A 115 -6.15 -17.02 -13.65
C GLY A 115 -6.34 -18.46 -14.11
N LEU A 116 -6.36 -19.42 -13.17
CA LEU A 116 -6.65 -20.83 -13.46
C LEU A 116 -8.09 -21.05 -13.94
N ASP A 117 -9.06 -20.40 -13.29
CA ASP A 117 -10.47 -20.52 -13.67
C ASP A 117 -10.78 -19.83 -15.00
N ALA A 118 -10.16 -18.69 -15.29
CA ALA A 118 -10.24 -18.00 -16.59
C ALA A 118 -9.61 -18.82 -17.73
N ALA A 119 -8.70 -19.74 -17.41
CA ALA A 119 -8.07 -20.63 -18.38
C ALA A 119 -8.88 -21.91 -18.66
N ARG A 120 -9.90 -22.24 -17.84
CA ARG A 120 -10.76 -23.42 -18.04
C ARG A 120 -11.50 -23.46 -19.39
N PRO A 121 -12.12 -22.36 -19.89
CA PRO A 121 -12.84 -22.40 -21.15
C PRO A 121 -11.94 -22.70 -22.36
N LEU A 122 -10.66 -22.33 -22.28
CA LEU A 122 -9.67 -22.68 -23.30
C LEU A 122 -9.38 -24.19 -23.28
N LEU A 123 -9.27 -24.80 -22.09
CA LEU A 123 -9.11 -26.25 -21.94
C LEU A 123 -10.34 -27.02 -22.44
N GLU A 124 -11.54 -26.50 -22.18
CA GLU A 124 -12.81 -27.08 -22.62
C GLU A 124 -12.93 -27.01 -24.16
N SER A 125 -12.55 -25.88 -24.75
CA SER A 125 -12.49 -25.72 -26.22
C SER A 125 -11.44 -26.63 -26.89
N ILE A 126 -10.32 -26.90 -26.21
CA ILE A 126 -9.32 -27.87 -26.66
C ILE A 126 -9.91 -29.28 -26.61
N SER A 127 -10.62 -29.63 -25.52
CA SER A 127 -11.25 -30.94 -25.32
C SER A 127 -12.29 -31.28 -26.37
N ASP A 128 -13.13 -30.32 -26.77
CA ASP A 128 -14.14 -30.53 -27.83
C ASP A 128 -13.52 -30.76 -29.21
N LEU A 129 -12.27 -30.33 -29.43
CA LEU A 129 -11.53 -30.53 -30.68
C LEU A 129 -10.64 -31.80 -30.66
N MET A 130 -10.61 -32.57 -29.55
CA MET A 130 -9.81 -33.81 -29.40
C MET A 130 -10.51 -35.09 -29.94
N GLY A 131 -11.38 -34.99 -30.95
CA GLY A 131 -11.93 -36.17 -31.64
C GLY A 131 -10.87 -36.91 -32.48
N TRP A 132 -10.93 -38.25 -32.58
CA TRP A 132 -9.92 -39.10 -33.24
C TRP A 132 -9.56 -38.68 -34.69
N VAL A 133 -10.50 -38.07 -35.42
CA VAL A 133 -10.30 -37.51 -36.77
C VAL A 133 -10.09 -35.99 -36.75
N ALA A 134 -10.84 -35.27 -35.91
CA ALA A 134 -10.80 -33.80 -35.79
C ALA A 134 -9.47 -33.27 -35.21
N PHE A 135 -8.77 -34.07 -34.40
CA PHE A 135 -7.46 -33.75 -33.83
C PHE A 135 -6.39 -33.53 -34.92
N PHE A 136 -6.40 -34.36 -35.97
CA PHE A 136 -5.45 -34.24 -37.08
C PHE A 136 -5.84 -33.11 -38.05
N GLU A 137 -7.13 -32.82 -38.24
CA GLU A 137 -7.60 -31.68 -39.04
C GLU A 137 -7.29 -30.32 -38.38
N ASN A 138 -7.42 -30.22 -37.06
CA ASN A 138 -7.33 -28.96 -36.32
C ASN A 138 -6.06 -28.84 -35.47
N PHE A 139 -5.02 -29.61 -35.78
CA PHE A 139 -3.77 -29.67 -35.01
C PHE A 139 -3.17 -28.27 -34.74
N ILE A 140 -3.15 -27.41 -35.75
CA ILE A 140 -2.64 -26.03 -35.64
C ILE A 140 -3.48 -25.19 -34.68
N GLN A 141 -4.81 -25.35 -34.69
CA GLN A 141 -5.72 -24.62 -33.81
C GLN A 141 -5.60 -25.08 -32.36
N ILE A 142 -5.47 -26.38 -32.12
CA ILE A 142 -5.24 -26.94 -30.77
C ILE A 142 -3.90 -26.44 -30.22
N ALA A 143 -2.84 -26.41 -31.04
CA ALA A 143 -1.56 -25.85 -30.66
C ALA A 143 -1.66 -24.35 -30.31
N CYS A 144 -2.39 -23.57 -31.10
CA CYS A 144 -2.65 -22.15 -30.81
C CYS A 144 -3.44 -21.94 -29.51
N LEU A 145 -4.48 -22.74 -29.25
CA LEU A 145 -5.28 -22.67 -28.03
C LEU A 145 -4.47 -23.06 -26.79
N LEU A 146 -3.62 -24.10 -26.87
CA LEU A 146 -2.72 -24.49 -25.80
C LEU A 146 -1.67 -23.40 -25.53
N PHE A 147 -1.15 -22.76 -26.57
CA PHE A 147 -0.22 -21.65 -26.42
C PHE A 147 -0.89 -20.44 -25.78
N ALA A 148 -2.11 -20.07 -26.21
CA ALA A 148 -2.90 -19.01 -25.61
C ALA A 148 -3.21 -19.29 -24.14
N TRP A 149 -3.58 -20.54 -23.81
CA TRP A 149 -3.82 -20.99 -22.44
C TRP A 149 -2.58 -20.81 -21.56
N ALA A 150 -1.40 -21.24 -22.04
CA ALA A 150 -0.14 -21.07 -21.31
C ALA A 150 0.22 -19.59 -21.11
N LEU A 151 -0.01 -18.75 -22.13
CA LEU A 151 0.23 -17.31 -22.07
C LEU A 151 -0.66 -16.61 -21.04
N VAL A 152 -1.95 -16.97 -20.99
CA VAL A 152 -2.91 -16.44 -20.02
C VAL A 152 -2.48 -16.81 -18.60
N LEU A 153 -2.12 -18.07 -18.35
CA LEU A 153 -1.63 -18.50 -17.04
C LEU A 153 -0.37 -17.75 -16.62
N LEU A 154 0.59 -17.59 -17.54
CA LEU A 154 1.82 -16.87 -17.29
C LEU A 154 1.58 -15.38 -17.01
N ALA A 155 0.66 -14.74 -17.73
CA ALA A 155 0.29 -13.34 -17.50
C ALA A 155 -0.33 -13.14 -16.11
N PHE A 156 -1.27 -13.99 -15.71
CA PHE A 156 -1.88 -13.93 -14.37
C PHE A 156 -0.88 -14.26 -13.25
N PHE A 157 0.08 -15.15 -13.51
CA PHE A 157 1.14 -15.46 -12.56
C PHE A 157 2.06 -14.27 -12.31
N ILE A 158 2.53 -13.60 -13.38
CA ILE A 158 3.32 -12.37 -13.26
C ILE A 158 2.53 -11.28 -12.54
N LEU A 159 1.24 -11.13 -12.87
CA LEU A 159 0.37 -10.15 -12.22
C LEU A 159 0.25 -10.41 -10.71
N ALA A 160 0.10 -11.67 -10.28
CA ALA A 160 0.04 -12.02 -8.86
C ALA A 160 1.34 -11.69 -8.11
N ILE A 161 2.50 -11.96 -8.73
CA ILE A 161 3.81 -11.56 -8.16
C ILE A 161 3.93 -10.05 -8.08
N GLN A 162 3.54 -9.34 -9.14
CA GLN A 162 3.57 -7.88 -9.17
C GLN A 162 2.73 -7.29 -8.05
N LEU A 163 1.50 -7.78 -7.88
CA LEU A 163 0.60 -7.34 -6.82
C LEU A 163 1.20 -7.62 -5.44
N PHE A 164 1.87 -8.76 -5.26
CA PHE A 164 2.59 -9.04 -4.04
C PHE A 164 3.74 -8.05 -3.77
N VAL A 165 4.56 -7.73 -4.77
CA VAL A 165 5.66 -6.75 -4.64
C VAL A 165 5.11 -5.36 -4.34
N THR A 166 4.03 -4.92 -4.99
CA THR A 166 3.45 -3.59 -4.74
C THR A 166 2.87 -3.46 -3.33
N LEU A 167 2.28 -4.54 -2.79
CA LEU A 167 1.81 -4.58 -1.40
C LEU A 167 2.98 -4.42 -0.40
N ILE A 168 4.10 -5.10 -0.66
CA ILE A 168 5.31 -4.98 0.16
C ILE A 168 5.89 -3.58 0.07
N GLU A 169 6.06 -3.06 -1.14
CA GLU A 169 6.61 -1.74 -1.40
C GLU A 169 5.79 -0.63 -0.74
N PHE A 170 4.47 -0.72 -0.81
CA PHE A 170 3.57 0.21 -0.13
C PHE A 170 3.79 0.17 1.38
N LYS A 171 3.79 -1.02 1.99
CA LYS A 171 4.00 -1.19 3.44
C LYS A 171 5.36 -0.65 3.90
N LEU A 172 6.43 -0.93 3.16
CA LEU A 172 7.77 -0.41 3.45
C LEU A 172 7.86 1.11 3.28
N THR A 173 7.23 1.65 2.25
CA THR A 173 7.20 3.11 1.99
C THR A 173 6.43 3.85 3.09
N VAL A 174 5.31 3.30 3.56
CA VAL A 174 4.55 3.87 4.69
C VAL A 174 5.36 3.81 5.98
N LEU A 175 6.14 2.75 6.20
CA LEU A 175 7.02 2.61 7.36
C LEU A 175 8.18 3.61 7.32
N ALA A 176 8.84 3.75 6.16
CA ALA A 176 9.87 4.76 5.96
C ALA A 176 9.29 6.18 6.10
N GLY A 177 8.11 6.42 5.54
CA GLY A 177 7.37 7.66 5.69
C GLY A 177 7.11 8.00 7.16
N PHE A 178 6.65 7.03 7.95
CA PHE A 178 6.43 7.19 9.40
C PHE A 178 7.67 7.72 10.13
N VAL A 179 8.83 7.12 9.87
CA VAL A 179 10.11 7.51 10.46
C VAL A 179 10.54 8.92 10.02
N LEU A 180 10.14 9.36 8.82
CA LEU A 180 10.52 10.67 8.26
C LEU A 180 9.58 11.82 8.66
N ILE A 181 8.35 11.56 9.11
CA ILE A 181 7.37 12.60 9.52
C ILE A 181 7.94 13.60 10.54
N PRO A 182 8.64 13.17 11.62
CA PRO A 182 9.18 14.11 12.61
C PRO A 182 10.14 15.13 11.98
N PHE A 183 10.95 14.72 11.00
CA PHE A 183 11.90 15.59 10.31
C PHE A 183 11.23 16.58 9.35
N GLY A 184 10.04 16.23 8.83
CA GLY A 184 9.24 17.13 8.00
C GLY A 184 8.76 18.40 8.71
N LEU A 185 8.64 18.37 10.04
CA LEU A 185 8.23 19.52 10.86
C LEU A 185 9.25 20.67 10.81
N PHE A 186 10.55 20.37 10.72
CA PHE A 186 11.63 21.37 10.71
C PHE A 186 11.85 22.02 9.32
N GLY A 187 11.58 21.30 8.23
CA GLY A 187 11.86 21.76 6.87
C GLY A 187 11.11 23.04 6.44
N LYS A 188 9.92 23.30 7.01
CA LYS A 188 9.16 24.53 6.73
C LYS A 188 9.57 25.72 7.59
N THR A 189 10.24 25.51 8.73
CA THR A 189 10.62 26.61 9.64
C THR A 189 11.91 27.32 9.19
N VAL A 190 12.85 26.61 8.57
CA VAL A 190 14.13 27.18 8.11
C VAL A 190 13.96 28.04 6.84
N ARG A 191 13.18 27.59 5.84
CA ARG A 191 13.07 28.29 4.55
C ARG A 191 12.20 29.56 4.60
N ARG A 192 11.33 29.72 5.60
CA ARG A 192 10.44 30.88 5.73
C ARG A 192 10.97 32.02 6.62
N ARG A 193 12.20 31.89 7.13
CA ARG A 193 12.85 32.90 8.00
C ARG A 193 14.14 33.49 7.43
N MET A 194 14.50 33.17 6.18
CA MET A 194 15.66 33.75 5.47
C MET A 194 15.25 34.76 4.37
N ILE A 195 13.99 35.19 4.35
CA ILE A 195 13.50 36.28 3.49
C ILE A 195 12.62 37.19 4.34
#